data_AF-A0A7X7I983-F1
#
_entry.id   AF-A0A7X7I983-F1
#
_cell.length_a   1.000
_cell.length_b   1.000
_cell.length_c   1.000
_cell.angle_alpha   90.00
_cell.angle_beta   90.00
_cell.angle_gamma   90.00
#
_symmetry.space_group_name_H-M   'P 1'
#
loop_
_entity.id
_entity.type
_entity.pdbx_description
1 polymer ?
#
loop_
_entity_poly.entity_id
_entity_poly.type
_entity_poly.pdbx_seq_one_letter_code
_entity_poly.pdbx_strand_id
1 'polypeptide(L)' 'MVQKFAIGQRWISEPEPELGLGIITFCDNRFVEINFPSQKIKRKYSAASAPLKRIILTPVIPFRIPKVQNLLLQI' A
#
# COMPACT_ATOMS: atom_id res chain seq x y z
N MET A 1 18.59 -5.83 -8.30
CA MET A 1 17.86 -6.56 -7.24
C MET A 1 16.56 -5.81 -6.97
N VAL A 2 15.41 -6.48 -7.08
CA VAL A 2 14.10 -5.86 -6.85
C VAL A 2 13.84 -5.82 -5.34
N GLN A 3 13.80 -4.63 -4.74
CA GLN A 3 13.36 -4.51 -3.35
C GLN A 3 11.88 -4.89 -3.25
N LYS A 4 11.60 -5.97 -2.53
CA LYS A 4 10.25 -6.55 -2.36
C LYS A 4 9.31 -5.64 -1.56
N PHE A 5 9.88 -4.76 -0.72
CA PHE A 5 9.17 -3.83 0.15
C PHE A 5 9.53 -2.39 -0.22
N ALA A 6 8.55 -1.50 -0.12
CA ALA A 6 8.77 -0.06 -0.22
C ALA A 6 7.88 0.67 0.80
N ILE A 7 8.37 1.79 1.32
CA ILE A 7 7.64 2.66 2.24
C ILE A 7 6.32 3.11 1.59
N GLY A 8 5.24 3.11 2.38
CA GLY A 8 3.90 3.49 1.94
C GLY A 8 3.09 2.35 1.30
N GLN A 9 3.68 1.18 1.06
CA GLN A 9 2.93 0.00 0.63
C GLN A 9 2.06 -0.55 1.76
N ARG A 10 0.94 -1.19 1.38
CA ARG A 10 -0.02 -1.80 2.31
C ARG A 10 0.16 -3.31 2.35
N TRP A 11 0.28 -3.84 3.56
CA TRP A 11 0.54 -5.26 3.82
C TRP A 11 -0.28 -5.73 5.01
N ILE A 12 -0.54 -7.03 5.08
CA ILE A 12 -1.16 -7.69 6.24
C ILE A 12 -0.19 -8.72 6.82
N SER A 13 -0.22 -8.88 8.14
CA SER A 13 0.50 -9.95 8.84
C SER A 13 -0.29 -11.25 8.70
N GLU A 14 0.32 -12.29 8.13
CA GLU A 14 -0.29 -13.63 8.09
C GLU A 14 -0.47 -14.27 9.47
N PRO A 15 0.50 -14.22 10.41
CA PRO A 15 0.31 -14.80 11.74
C PRO A 15 -0.63 -13.99 12.64
N GLU A 16 -0.88 -12.72 12.31
CA GLU A 16 -1.64 -11.79 13.16
C GLU A 16 -2.63 -10.95 12.31
N PRO A 17 -3.63 -11.58 11.68
CA PRO A 17 -4.60 -10.89 10.83
C PRO A 17 -5.45 -9.85 11.58
N GLU A 18 -5.58 -9.98 12.90
CA GLU A 18 -6.27 -9.04 13.80
C GLU A 18 -5.59 -7.66 13.90
N LEU A 19 -4.32 -7.56 13.51
CA LEU A 19 -3.63 -6.28 13.36
C LEU A 19 -4.18 -5.47 12.16
N GLY A 20 -4.83 -6.15 11.22
CA GLY A 20 -5.44 -5.57 10.05
C GLY A 20 -4.41 -5.07 9.05
N LEU A 21 -4.76 -3.97 8.36
CA LEU A 21 -3.95 -3.41 7.30
C LEU A 21 -2.81 -2.54 7.88
N GLY A 22 -1.59 -2.98 7.66
CA GLY A 22 -0.38 -2.23 8.01
C GLY A 22 0.20 -1.47 6.82
N ILE A 23 0.97 -0.43 7.12
CA ILE A 23 1.68 0.40 6.14
C ILE A 23 3.17 0.33 6.46
N ILE A 24 4.00 0.05 5.44
CA ILE A 24 5.46 0.05 5.63
C ILE A 24 5.93 1.46 5.96
N THR A 25 6.57 1.62 7.11
CA THR A 25 7.17 2.89 7.55
C THR A 25 8.68 2.90 7.38
N PHE A 26 9.32 1.73 7.38
CA PHE A 26 10.75 1.59 7.12
C PHE A 26 11.02 0.23 6.46
N CYS A 27 11.97 0.17 5.53
CA CYS A 27 12.44 -1.08 4.96
C CYS A 27 13.92 -0.97 4.61
N ASP A 28 14.70 -1.98 4.98
CA ASP A 28 16.07 -2.17 4.53
C ASP A 28 16.28 -3.62 4.05
N ASN A 29 17.53 -4.00 3.80
CA ASN A 29 17.87 -5.35 3.32
C ASN A 29 17.69 -6.45 4.39
N ARG A 30 17.62 -6.11 5.68
CA ARG A 30 17.59 -7.05 6.80
C ARG A 30 16.21 -7.12 7.45
N PHE A 31 15.52 -5.99 7.58
CA PHE A 31 14.24 -5.88 8.25
C PHE A 31 13.32 -4.85 7.59
N VAL A 32 12.04 -5.04 7.84
CA VAL A 32 10.96 -4.15 7.45
C VAL A 32 10.15 -3.81 8.69
N GLU A 33 9.81 -2.54 8.85
CA GLU A 33 8.90 -2.07 9.88
C GLU A 33 7.58 -1.65 9.26
N ILE A 34 6.52 -2.15 9.86
CA ILE A 34 5.15 -1.92 9.44
C ILE A 34 4.37 -1.32 10.61
N ASN A 35 3.65 -0.25 10.33
CA ASN A 35 2.75 0.39 11.28
C ASN A 35 1.33 -0.09 11.03
N PHE A 36 0.70 -0.65 12.05
CA PHE A 36 -0.70 -1.10 12.03
C PHE A 36 -1.56 -0.02 12.71
N PRO A 37 -2.12 0.94 11.96
CA PRO A 37 -2.90 2.04 12.52
C PRO A 37 -4.16 1.56 13.26
N SER A 38 -4.75 0.43 12.85
CA SER A 38 -5.94 -0.14 13.48
C SER A 38 -5.72 -0.49 14.95
N GLN A 39 -4.51 -0.95 15.30
CA GLN A 39 -4.13 -1.33 16.66
C GLN A 39 -3.14 -0.34 17.30
N LYS A 40 -2.74 0.72 16.58
CA LYS A 40 -1.73 1.71 16.99
C LYS A 40 -0.38 1.09 17.40
N ILE A 41 0.01 0.00 16.75
CA ILE A 41 1.25 -0.75 17.04
C ILE A 41 2.16 -0.79 15.81
N LYS A 42 3.47 -0.80 16.04
CA LYS A 42 4.48 -1.08 15.02
C LYS A 42 5.06 -2.47 15.21
N ARG A 43 5.29 -3.19 14.11
CA ARG A 43 5.97 -4.49 14.12
C ARG A 43 7.17 -4.48 13.18
N LYS A 44 8.16 -5.26 13.55
CA LYS A 44 9.42 -5.42 12.82
C LYS A 44 9.53 -6.87 12.37
N TYR A 45 9.73 -7.09 11.08
CA TYR A 45 9.91 -8.41 10.48
C TYR A 45 11.25 -8.49 9.76
N SER A 46 11.82 -9.69 9.65
CA SER A 46 13.00 -9.94 8.82
C SER A 46 12.64 -9.80 7.34
N ALA A 47 13.34 -8.95 6.58
CA ALA A 47 13.04 -8.73 5.16
C ALA A 47 13.20 -10.01 4.32
N ALA A 48 14.05 -10.96 4.76
CA ALA A 48 14.28 -12.23 4.09
C ALA A 48 13.11 -13.22 4.24
N SER A 49 12.38 -13.16 5.35
CA SER A 49 11.38 -14.16 5.72
C SER A 49 10.11 -13.55 6.33
N ALA A 50 9.79 -12.31 5.97
CA ALA A 50 8.63 -11.61 6.51
C ALA A 50 7.33 -12.31 6.06
N PRO A 51 6.50 -12.82 6.99
CA PRO A 51 5.22 -13.46 6.70
C PRO A 51 4.15 -12.37 6.43
N LEU A 52 4.42 -11.54 5.43
CA LEU A 52 3.59 -10.40 5.04
C LEU A 52 2.97 -10.67 3.68
N LYS A 53 1.65 -10.47 3.58
CA LYS A 53 0.92 -10.57 2.31
C LYS A 53 0.62 -9.18 1.74
N ARG A 54 1.05 -8.95 0.50
CA ARG A 54 0.86 -7.66 -0.18
C ARG A 54 -0.58 -7.52 -0.63
N ILE A 55 -1.21 -6.40 -0.30
CA ILE A 55 -2.55 -6.06 -0.80
C ILE A 55 -2.40 -5.05 -1.93
N ILE A 56 -2.79 -5.46 -3.13
CA ILE A 56 -2.86 -4.59 -4.31
C ILE A 56 -4.33 -4.28 -4.53
N LEU A 57 -4.72 -3.04 -4.24
CA LEU A 57 -6.04 -2.54 -4.61
C LEU A 57 -5.97 -2.12 -6.08
N THR A 58 -6.55 -2.94 -6.95
CA THR A 58 -6.77 -2.53 -8.34
C THR A 58 -7.86 -1.47 -8.35
N PRO A 59 -7.62 -0.24 -8.87
CA PRO A 59 -8.71 0.71 -9.05
C PRO A 59 -9.64 0.15 -10.15
N VAL A 60 -10.80 -0.35 -9.76
CA VAL A 60 -11.75 -1.02 -10.67
C VAL A 60 -12.61 -0.03 -11.43
N ILE A 61 -12.15 1.19 -11.74
CA ILE A 61 -12.90 2.10 -12.62
C ILE A 61 -11.96 3.19 -13.16
N PRO A 62 -11.77 3.35 -14.48
CA PRO A 62 -11.22 4.60 -15.00
C PRO A 62 -12.25 5.71 -14.77
N PHE A 63 -11.95 6.62 -13.84
CA PHE A 63 -12.69 7.87 -13.68
C PHE A 63 -12.49 8.72 -14.95
N ARG A 64 -13.32 8.49 -15.96
CA ARG A 64 -13.31 9.25 -17.21
C ARG A 64 -13.88 10.63 -16.92
N ILE A 65 -13.02 11.61 -16.73
CA ILE A 65 -13.41 13.02 -16.72
C ILE A 65 -14.00 13.34 -18.10
N PRO A 66 -15.28 13.71 -18.22
CA PRO A 66 -15.82 14.20 -19.48
C PRO A 66 -15.05 15.49 -19.83
N LYS A 67 -14.33 15.51 -20.95
CA LYS A 67 -13.83 16.76 -21.51
C LYS A 67 -15.04 17.67 -21.72
N VAL A 68 -15.09 18.79 -20.99
CA VAL A 68 -16.00 19.89 -21.28
C VAL A 68 -15.72 20.31 -22.72
N GLN A 69 -16.65 20.00 -23.62
CA GLN A 69 -16.57 20.47 -25.00
C GLN A 69 -16.90 21.96 -24.95
N ASN A 70 -15.89 22.80 -25.19
CA ASN A 70 -16.10 24.22 -25.41
C ASN A 70 -17.09 24.38 -26.55
N LEU A 71 -18.30 24.82 -26.22
CA LEU A 71 -19.26 25.31 -27.19
C LEU A 71 -18.70 26.66 -27.69
N LEU A 72 -17.96 26.63 -28.79
CA LEU A 72 -17.62 27.84 -29.52
C LEU A 72 -18.95 28.40 -30.07
N LEU A 73 -19.44 29.46 -29.43
CA LEU A 73 -20.47 30.33 -29.98
C LEU A 73 -19.93 30.91 -31.29
N GLN A 74 -20.43 30.42 -32.42
CA GLN A 74 -20.27 31.09 -33.70
C GLN A 74 -21.28 32.25 -33.74
N ILE A 75 -20.75 33.47 -33.63
CA ILE A 75 -21.40 34.71 -34.10
C ILE A 75 -20.84 34.98 -35.49
#